data_AF-A0A1C3NZ01-F1
#
_entry.id   AF-A0A1C3NZ01-F1
#
_cell.length_a   1.000
_cell.length_b   1.000
_cell.length_c   1.000
_cell.angle_alpha   90.00
_cell.angle_beta   90.00
_cell.angle_gamma   90.00
#
_symmetry.space_group_name_H-M   'P 1'
#
loop_
_entity.id
_entity.type
_entity.pdbx_description
1 polymer ?
#
loop_
_entity_poly.entity_id
_entity_poly.type
_entity_poly.pdbx_seq_one_letter_code
_entity_poly.pdbx_strand_id
1 'polypeptide(L)'
;MLNPTDKSAVGATQADQIPMRRMGTIEELANLTMFLLSDACDYLTGETITMDGGQKLAGPGTFAGLTALSDQDWADIRERSQLATVQSKSQRSI
;
A
#
# COMPACT_ATOMS: atom_id res chain seq x y z
N MET A 1 4.34 -4.56 -15.58
CA MET A 1 3.76 -4.67 -14.22
C MET A 1 2.86 -5.91 -14.20
N LEU A 2 3.03 -6.82 -13.24
CA LEU A 2 2.12 -7.95 -13.03
C LEU A 2 0.82 -7.41 -12.43
N ASN A 3 -0.05 -6.90 -13.28
CA ASN A 3 -1.33 -6.33 -12.89
C ASN A 3 -2.43 -7.33 -13.27
N PRO A 4 -3.09 -8.00 -12.32
CA PRO A 4 -4.09 -9.03 -12.62
C PRO A 4 -5.42 -8.46 -13.17
N THR A 5 -5.57 -7.12 -13.16
CA THR A 5 -6.75 -6.38 -13.66
C THR A 5 -6.34 -5.00 -14.17
N ASP A 6 -7.14 -4.38 -15.03
CA ASP A 6 -6.93 -2.96 -15.39
C ASP A 6 -7.36 -1.98 -14.28
N LYS A 7 -7.94 -2.49 -13.18
CA LYS A 7 -8.53 -1.69 -12.09
C LYS A 7 -7.56 -1.31 -10.98
N SER A 8 -6.34 -1.86 -10.95
CA SER A 8 -5.35 -1.68 -9.88
C SER A 8 -4.13 -0.83 -10.26
N ALA A 9 -4.32 0.21 -11.09
CA ALA A 9 -3.24 1.13 -11.47
C ALA A 9 -2.73 1.96 -10.28
N VAL A 10 -1.41 2.13 -10.17
CA VAL A 10 -0.74 2.89 -9.10
C VAL A 10 0.04 4.05 -9.71
N GLY A 11 -0.17 5.27 -9.21
CA GLY A 11 0.45 6.52 -9.69
C GLY A 11 1.23 7.25 -8.59
N ALA A 12 1.49 8.56 -8.76
CA ALA A 12 2.06 9.40 -7.71
C ALA A 12 1.16 9.40 -6.47
N THR A 13 1.75 9.46 -5.26
CA THR A 13 1.00 9.43 -4.00
C THR A 13 -0.01 10.57 -3.96
N GLN A 14 -1.30 10.21 -3.97
CA GLN A 14 -2.39 11.13 -3.74
C GLN A 14 -2.94 10.97 -2.31
N ALA A 15 -3.59 12.00 -1.79
CA ALA A 15 -4.08 12.02 -0.41
C ALA A 15 -5.06 10.86 -0.12
N ASP A 16 -5.86 10.47 -1.10
CA ASP A 16 -6.81 9.34 -1.03
C ASP A 16 -6.13 7.97 -1.03
N GLN A 17 -4.86 7.89 -1.44
CA GLN A 17 -4.04 6.67 -1.43
C GLN A 17 -3.20 6.52 -0.15
N ILE A 18 -3.10 7.58 0.67
CA ILE A 18 -2.51 7.49 2.01
C ILE A 18 -3.51 6.76 2.92
N PRO A 19 -3.11 5.80 3.77
CA PRO A 19 -4.04 5.13 4.68
C PRO A 19 -4.88 6.06 5.54
N MET A 20 -4.29 7.16 6.03
CA MET A 20 -5.01 8.22 6.76
C MET A 20 -5.92 9.10 5.88
N ARG A 21 -5.95 8.92 4.56
CA ARG A 21 -6.79 9.61 3.58
C ARG A 21 -6.63 11.13 3.56
N ARG A 22 -5.47 11.63 3.96
CA ARG A 22 -5.09 13.05 3.94
C ARG A 22 -3.58 13.22 3.91
N MET A 23 -3.15 14.41 3.53
CA MET A 23 -1.77 14.85 3.75
C MET A 23 -1.54 15.19 5.23
N GLY A 24 -0.30 15.07 5.68
CA GLY A 24 0.13 15.64 6.96
C GLY A 24 0.17 17.16 6.90
N THR A 25 0.05 17.82 8.05
CA THR A 25 0.20 19.27 8.16
C THR A 25 1.54 19.66 8.78
N ILE A 26 1.94 20.93 8.61
CA ILE A 26 3.20 21.43 9.18
C ILE A 26 3.14 21.47 10.71
N GLU A 27 1.96 21.70 11.28
CA GLU A 27 1.72 21.72 12.72
C GLU A 27 1.94 20.34 13.35
N GLU A 28 1.55 19.26 12.65
CA GLU A 28 1.81 17.89 13.12
C GLU A 28 3.31 17.60 13.18
N LEU A 29 4.07 18.06 12.17
CA LEU A 29 5.53 17.93 12.17
C LEU A 29 6.17 18.78 13.27
N ALA A 30 5.67 20.00 13.48
CA ALA A 30 6.13 20.89 14.53
C ALA A 30 5.92 20.26 15.92
N ASN A 31 4.76 19.62 16.16
CA ASN A 31 4.47 18.94 17.42
C ASN A 31 5.45 17.79 17.71
N LEU A 32 5.75 16.93 16.72
CA LEU A 32 6.75 15.88 16.90
C LEU A 32 8.13 16.48 17.16
N THR A 33 8.51 17.51 16.40
CA THR A 33 9.81 18.19 16.57
C THR A 33 9.95 18.78 17.97
N MET A 34 8.90 19.43 18.48
CA MET A 34 8.88 19.97 19.84
C MET A 34 9.05 18.87 20.90
N PHE A 35 8.37 17.73 20.75
CA PHE A 35 8.54 16.60 21.64
C PHE A 35 9.98 16.08 21.64
N LEU A 36 10.57 15.89 20.46
CA LEU A 36 11.94 15.37 20.31
C LEU A 36 13.02 16.32 20.85
N LEU A 37 12.77 17.63 20.81
CA LEU A 37 13.68 18.65 21.36
C LEU A 37 13.45 18.94 22.85
N SER A 38 12.41 18.35 23.46
CA SER A 38 12.11 18.52 24.88
C SER A 38 12.78 17.46 25.74
N ASP A 39 12.86 17.71 27.05
CA ASP A 39 13.35 16.76 28.06
C ASP A 39 12.38 15.59 28.33
N ALA A 40 11.37 15.39 27.47
CA ALA A 40 10.37 14.34 27.65
C ALA A 40 10.87 12.94 27.23
N CYS A 41 12.01 12.83 26.54
CA CYS A 41 12.46 11.55 25.96
C CYS A 41 13.98 11.38 25.80
N ASP A 42 14.76 11.64 26.85
CA ASP A 42 16.24 11.62 26.83
C ASP A 42 16.91 10.35 26.28
N TYR A 43 16.22 9.20 26.32
CA TYR A 43 16.74 7.92 25.83
C TYR A 43 16.39 7.62 24.36
N LEU A 44 15.57 8.45 23.71
CA LEU A 44 15.18 8.28 22.32
C LEU A 44 16.27 8.88 21.41
N THR A 45 17.16 8.03 20.93
CA THR A 45 18.32 8.44 20.11
C THR A 45 18.58 7.44 18.98
N GLY A 46 19.14 7.92 17.86
CA GLY A 46 19.49 7.07 16.71
C GLY A 46 18.31 6.60 15.85
N GLU A 47 17.10 7.08 16.14
CA GLU A 47 15.87 6.62 15.49
C GLU A 47 15.46 7.44 14.28
N THR A 48 14.68 6.81 13.39
CA THR A 48 14.02 7.46 12.25
C THR A 48 12.50 7.31 12.39
N ILE A 49 11.82 8.38 12.78
CA ILE A 49 10.38 8.39 12.99
C ILE A 49 9.68 8.79 11.68
N THR A 50 8.84 7.89 11.17
CA THR A 50 8.13 8.12 9.90
C THR A 50 6.84 8.91 10.14
N MET A 51 6.65 9.99 9.39
CA MET A 51 5.46 10.85 9.42
C MET A 51 4.81 10.94 8.03
N ASP A 52 4.05 9.91 7.65
CA ASP A 52 3.53 9.79 6.29
C ASP A 52 2.10 9.24 6.21
N GLY A 53 1.40 9.20 7.35
CA GLY A 53 0.06 8.65 7.45
C GLY A 53 -0.05 7.16 7.09
N GLY A 54 1.04 6.40 7.25
CA GLY A 54 1.13 4.96 6.98
C GLY A 54 1.63 4.64 5.56
N GLN A 55 2.01 5.64 4.77
CA GLN A 55 2.39 5.46 3.38
C GLN A 55 3.61 4.57 3.20
N LYS A 56 4.62 4.58 4.06
CA LYS A 56 5.82 3.74 3.90
C LYS A 56 5.50 2.25 3.96
N LEU A 57 4.47 1.87 4.72
CA LEU A 57 4.01 0.49 4.84
C LEU A 57 2.98 0.12 3.76
N ALA A 58 2.17 1.08 3.32
CA ALA A 58 1.06 0.86 2.39
C ALA A 58 1.30 1.39 0.96
N GLY A 59 2.45 2.04 0.73
CA GLY A 59 2.77 2.84 -0.45
C GLY A 59 2.94 2.00 -1.71
N PRO A 60 3.32 2.60 -2.84
CA PRO A 60 3.18 2.05 -4.18
C PRO A 60 4.20 0.93 -4.50
N GLY A 61 4.25 -0.10 -3.66
CA GLY A 61 4.83 -1.39 -3.98
C GLY A 61 3.94 -2.15 -4.96
N THR A 62 4.46 -3.25 -5.49
CA THR A 62 3.86 -4.05 -6.59
C THR A 62 2.39 -4.42 -6.38
N PHE A 63 1.91 -4.49 -5.13
CA PHE A 63 0.58 -4.97 -4.77
C PHE A 63 -0.31 -3.95 -4.05
N ALA A 64 0.11 -2.68 -3.94
CA ALA A 64 -0.64 -1.66 -3.20
C ALA A 64 -2.07 -1.47 -3.75
N GLY A 65 -2.22 -1.49 -5.07
CA GLY A 65 -3.51 -1.37 -5.75
C GLY A 65 -4.49 -2.52 -5.48
N LEU A 66 -4.03 -3.66 -4.95
CA LEU A 66 -4.92 -4.79 -4.61
C LEU A 66 -5.82 -4.47 -3.42
N THR A 67 -5.47 -3.48 -2.59
CA THR A 67 -6.28 -3.04 -1.45
C THR A 67 -7.61 -2.40 -1.87
N ALA A 68 -7.73 -1.96 -3.12
CA ALA A 68 -8.95 -1.36 -3.66
C ALA A 68 -9.91 -2.38 -4.30
N LEU A 69 -9.50 -3.64 -4.41
CA LEU A 69 -10.33 -4.69 -5.02
C LEU A 69 -11.49 -5.07 -4.11
N SER A 70 -12.68 -5.18 -4.70
CA SER A 70 -13.86 -5.71 -4.02
C SER A 70 -13.79 -7.24 -3.88
N ASP A 71 -14.65 -7.80 -3.04
CA ASP A 71 -14.82 -9.25 -2.92
C ASP A 71 -15.19 -9.90 -4.28
N GLN A 72 -15.97 -9.19 -5.10
CA GLN A 72 -16.32 -9.65 -6.44
C GLN A 72 -15.09 -9.64 -7.37
N ASP A 73 -14.25 -8.60 -7.33
CA ASP A 73 -13.02 -8.58 -8.12
C ASP A 73 -12.11 -9.76 -7.74
N TRP A 74 -12.03 -10.10 -6.46
CA TRP A 74 -11.30 -11.27 -5.97
C TRP A 74 -11.90 -12.60 -6.42
N ALA A 75 -13.23 -12.72 -6.44
CA ALA A 75 -13.92 -13.88 -6.97
C ALA A 75 -13.58 -14.08 -8.45
N ASP A 76 -13.65 -13.01 -9.24
CA ASP A 76 -13.36 -13.05 -10.68
C ASP A 76 -11.88 -13.39 -10.96
N ILE A 77 -10.94 -12.83 -10.18
CA ILE A 77 -9.51 -13.16 -10.29
C ILE A 77 -9.27 -14.66 -10.05
N ARG A 78 -9.96 -15.23 -9.06
CA ARG A 78 -9.83 -16.66 -8.71
C ARG A 78 -10.37 -17.55 -9.84
N GLU A 79 -11.54 -17.22 -10.37
CA GLU A 79 -12.15 -17.95 -11.49
C GLU A 79 -11.23 -17.93 -12.72
N ARG A 80 -10.75 -16.74 -13.13
CA ARG A 80 -9.81 -16.60 -14.26
C ARG A 80 -8.55 -17.43 -14.06
N SER A 81 -8.01 -17.47 -12.85
CA SER A 81 -6.81 -18.25 -12.53
C SER A 81 -7.05 -19.75 -12.65
N GLN A 82 -8.23 -20.23 -12.23
CA GLN A 82 -8.62 -21.64 -12.38
C GLN A 82 -8.83 -22.01 -13.85
N LEU A 83 -9.51 -21.18 -14.62
CA LEU A 83 -9.72 -21.38 -16.06
C LEU A 83 -8.40 -21.45 -16.82
N ALA A 84 -7.47 -20.52 -16.56
CA ALA A 84 -6.13 -20.53 -17.16
C ALA A 84 -5.34 -21.80 -16.80
N THR A 85 -5.50 -22.30 -15.57
CA THR A 85 -4.88 -23.55 -15.12
C THR A 85 -5.44 -24.76 -15.89
N VAL A 86 -6.75 -24.83 -16.06
CA VAL A 86 -7.41 -25.91 -16.83
C VAL A 86 -6.96 -25.89 -18.28
N GLN A 87 -6.92 -24.71 -18.90
CA GLN A 87 -6.44 -24.53 -20.28
C GLN A 87 -4.97 -24.96 -20.43
N SER A 88 -4.09 -24.56 -19.51
CA SER A 88 -2.68 -24.97 -19.57
C SER A 88 -2.54 -26.49 -19.43
N LYS A 89 -3.37 -27.15 -18.60
CA LYS A 89 -3.36 -28.61 -18.46
C LYS A 89 -3.78 -29.32 -19.75
N SER A 90 -4.79 -28.85 -20.47
CA SER A 90 -5.23 -29.50 -21.72
C SER A 90 -4.19 -29.37 -22.84
N GLN A 91 -3.37 -28.31 -22.81
CA GLN A 91 -2.28 -28.10 -23.78
C GLN A 91 -1.00 -28.88 -23.45
N ARG A 92 -0.87 -29.44 -22.24
CA ARG A 92 0.32 -30.19 -21.79
C ARG A 92 0.30 -31.69 -22.12
N SER A 93 -0.67 -32.17 -22.89
CA SER A 93 -0.68 -33.57 -23.33
C SER A 93 0.55 -33.86 -24.20
N ILE A 94 1.47 -34.65 -23.64
CA ILE A 94 2.45 -35.48 -24.33
C ILE A 94 1.92 -36.90 -24.28
#